data_AF-A0AAU2JGZ8-F1
#
_entry.id   AF-A0AAU2JGZ8-F1
#
_cell.length_a   1.000
_cell.length_b   1.000
_cell.length_c   1.000
_cell.angle_alpha   90.00
_cell.angle_beta   90.00
_cell.angle_gamma   90.00
#
_symmetry.space_group_name_H-M   'P 1'
#
loop_
_entity.id
_entity.type
_entity.pdbx_description
1 polymer ?
#
loop_
_entity_poly.entity_id
_entity_poly.type
_entity_poly.pdbx_seq_one_letter_code
_entity_poly.pdbx_strand_id
1 'polypeptide(L)' 'MHEPTGRVAAQHGVRDAALQTTYAAFIRHTQTCAECRTGGMDCSDAAELRQAYRAAKTTASH' A
#
# COMPACT_ATOMS: atom_id res chain seq x y z
N MET A 1 -14.25 33.70 0.75
CA MET A 1 -13.58 32.49 1.25
C MET A 1 -13.88 31.36 0.27
N HIS A 2 -12.98 31.06 -0.66
CA HIS A 2 -13.11 29.89 -1.53
C HIS A 2 -11.80 29.12 -1.39
N GLU A 3 -11.74 28.28 -0.36
CA GLU A 3 -10.59 27.42 -0.11
C GLU A 3 -10.50 26.39 -1.25
N PRO A 4 -9.29 26.10 -1.77
CA PRO A 4 -9.08 25.08 -2.79
C PRO A 4 -9.11 23.67 -2.17
N THR A 5 -10.14 23.35 -1.38
CA THR A 5 -10.26 22.10 -0.63
C THR A 5 -10.45 20.88 -1.54
N GLY A 6 -11.05 21.06 -2.72
CA GLY A 6 -11.35 19.97 -3.64
C GLY A 6 -10.12 19.26 -4.22
N ARG A 7 -9.03 20.00 -4.50
CA ARG A 7 -7.82 19.41 -5.09
C ARG A 7 -6.99 18.65 -4.03
N VAL A 8 -6.96 19.15 -2.80
CA VAL A 8 -6.30 18.49 -1.66
C VAL A 8 -7.05 17.23 -1.26
N ALA A 9 -8.39 17.27 -1.16
CA ALA A 9 -9.21 16.10 -0.86
C ALA A 9 -9.08 15.00 -1.92
N ALA A 10 -9.05 15.36 -3.21
CA ALA A 10 -8.85 14.41 -4.30
C ALA A 10 -7.46 13.75 -4.25
N GLN A 11 -6.39 14.52 -3.97
CA GLN A 11 -5.03 13.98 -3.82
C GLN A 11 -4.93 13.03 -2.61
N HIS A 12 -5.55 13.37 -1.48
CA HIS A 12 -5.60 12.50 -0.32
C HIS A 12 -6.35 11.19 -0.61
N GLY A 13 -7.50 11.26 -1.29
CA GLY A 13 -8.26 10.06 -1.69
C GLY A 13 -7.48 9.12 -2.61
N VAL A 14 -6.73 9.66 -3.58
CA VAL A 14 -5.88 8.86 -4.48
C VAL A 14 -4.71 8.22 -3.73
N ARG A 15 -4.07 8.95 -2.80
CA ARG A 15 -2.98 8.41 -1.96
C ARG A 15 -3.46 7.28 -1.06
N ASP A 16 -4.63 7.44 -0.44
CA ASP A 16 -5.24 6.42 0.42
C ASP A 16 -5.64 5.17 -0.39
N ALA A 17 -6.22 5.35 -1.58
CA ALA A 17 -6.57 4.24 -2.47
C ALA A 17 -5.34 3.43 -2.92
N ALA A 18 -4.21 4.09 -3.19
CA ALA A 18 -2.95 3.43 -3.55
C ALA A 18 -2.37 2.64 -2.35
N LEU A 19 -2.46 3.21 -1.15
CA LEU A 19 -2.05 2.54 0.09
C LEU A 19 -2.90 1.28 0.35
N GLN A 20 -4.23 1.41 0.25
CA GLN A 20 -5.17 0.30 0.44
C GLN A 20 -4.95 -0.80 -0.59
N THR A 21 -4.70 -0.43 -1.86
CA THR A 21 -4.45 -1.39 -2.94
C THR A 21 -3.17 -2.18 -2.72
N THR A 22 -2.07 -1.51 -2.38
CA THR A 22 -0.78 -2.18 -2.12
C THR A 22 -0.84 -3.07 -0.87
N TYR A 23 -1.54 -2.62 0.17
CA TYR A 23 -1.76 -3.44 1.37
C TYR A 23 -2.64 -4.67 1.10
N ALA A 24 -3.74 -4.52 0.35
CA ALA A 24 -4.61 -5.63 -0.03
C ALA A 24 -3.85 -6.67 -0.89
N ALA A 25 -3.00 -6.22 -1.81
CA ALA A 25 -2.15 -7.09 -2.62
C ALA A 25 -1.15 -7.88 -1.74
N PHE A 26 -0.51 -7.21 -0.77
CA PHE A 26 0.36 -7.86 0.22
C PHE A 26 -0.38 -8.95 1.01
N ILE A 27 -1.53 -8.62 1.59
CA ILE A 27 -2.34 -9.57 2.38
C ILE A 27 -2.84 -10.73 1.53
N ARG A 28 -3.20 -10.50 0.28
CA ARG A 28 -3.60 -11.58 -0.63
C ARG A 28 -2.43 -12.50 -0.98
N HIS A 29 -1.25 -11.93 -1.20
CA HIS A 29 -0.05 -12.70 -1.49
C HIS A 29 0.34 -13.59 -0.31
N THR A 30 0.36 -13.07 0.91
CA THR A 30 0.73 -13.86 2.10
C THR A 30 -0.25 -14.99 2.41
N GLN A 31 -1.53 -14.86 2.02
CA GLN A 31 -2.53 -15.93 2.13
C GLN A 31 -2.39 -17.01 1.05
N THR A 32 -1.92 -16.66 -0.15
CA THR A 32 -1.87 -17.57 -1.30
C THR A 32 -0.51 -18.22 -1.50
N CYS A 33 0.57 -17.52 -1.17
CA CYS A 33 1.94 -18.01 -1.30
C CYS A 33 2.23 -19.09 -0.25
N ALA A 34 2.63 -20.28 -0.71
CA ALA A 34 2.93 -21.40 0.17
C ALA A 34 4.15 -21.12 1.05
N GLU A 35 5.23 -20.56 0.49
CA GLU A 35 6.45 -20.19 1.21
C GLU A 35 6.16 -19.19 2.32
N CYS A 36 5.40 -18.14 1.99
CA CYS A 36 5.04 -17.11 2.95
C CYS A 36 4.07 -17.64 4.05
N ARG A 37 3.31 -18.73 3.79
CA ARG A 37 2.50 -19.43 4.80
C ARG A 37 3.30 -20.35 5.72
N THR A 38 4.37 -20.98 5.22
CA THR A 38 5.11 -22.00 5.97
C THR A 38 6.40 -21.47 6.60
N GLY A 39 7.12 -20.58 5.92
CA GLY A 39 8.42 -20.05 6.33
C GLY A 39 8.37 -18.67 7.00
N GLY A 40 7.18 -18.08 7.11
CA GLY A 40 7.04 -16.67 7.47
C GLY A 40 7.23 -15.78 6.25
N MET A 41 6.70 -14.55 6.31
CA MET A 41 6.64 -13.64 5.17
C MET A 41 8.04 -13.16 4.74
N ASP A 42 8.82 -14.00 4.07
CA ASP A 42 10.19 -13.72 3.62
C ASP A 42 10.39 -14.01 2.12
N CYS A 43 9.30 -14.26 1.39
CA CYS A 43 9.35 -14.43 -0.05
C CYS A 43 9.63 -13.08 -0.76
N SER A 44 10.35 -13.10 -1.89
CA SER A 44 10.77 -11.88 -2.61
C SER A 44 9.59 -11.00 -3.02
N ASP A 45 8.48 -11.60 -3.47
CA ASP A 45 7.23 -10.89 -3.78
C ASP A 45 6.67 -10.14 -2.56
N ALA A 46 6.68 -10.77 -1.37
CA ALA A 46 6.25 -10.13 -0.14
C ALA A 46 7.19 -8.99 0.29
N ALA A 47 8.49 -9.07 -0.03
CA ALA A 47 9.43 -7.98 0.17
C ALA A 47 9.16 -6.80 -0.78
N GLU A 48 8.89 -7.06 -2.05
CA GLU A 48 8.50 -6.03 -3.03
C GLU A 48 7.19 -5.35 -2.66
N LEU A 49 6.16 -6.12 -2.28
CA LEU A 49 4.88 -5.57 -1.86
C LEU A 49 5.00 -4.71 -0.59
N ARG A 50 5.86 -5.09 0.36
CA ARG A 50 6.16 -4.25 1.54
C ARG A 50 6.91 -2.98 1.18
N GLN A 51 7.83 -3.03 0.22
CA GLN A 51 8.51 -1.82 -0.28
C GLN A 51 7.52 -0.89 -0.98
N ALA A 52 6.63 -1.42 -1.83
CA ALA A 52 5.58 -0.65 -2.49
C ALA A 52 4.63 0.02 -1.48
N TYR A 53 4.21 -0.71 -0.45
CA TYR A 53 3.39 -0.15 0.64
C TYR A 53 4.13 0.96 1.40
N ARG A 54 5.42 0.77 1.73
CA ARG A 54 6.24 1.81 2.38
C ARG A 54 6.40 3.05 1.51
N ALA A 55 6.65 2.87 0.21
CA ALA A 55 6.73 3.97 -0.75
C ALA A 55 5.41 4.74 -0.84
N ALA A 56 4.27 4.03 -0.89
CA ALA A 56 2.95 4.64 -0.86
C ALA A 56 2.70 5.41 0.45
N LYS A 57 3.12 4.85 1.60
CA LYS A 57 2.99 5.50 2.92
C LYS A 57 3.84 6.77 3.04
N THR A 58 5.10 6.74 2.60
CA THR A 58 5.97 7.93 2.54
C THR A 58 5.34 8.97 1.62
N THR A 59 4.86 8.53 0.47
CA THR A 59 4.16 9.37 -0.50
C THR A 59 2.82 9.85 0.02
N ALA A 60 2.22 9.28 1.08
CA ALA A 60 0.96 9.73 1.70
C ALA A 60 1.17 10.66 2.92
N SER A 61 2.35 10.59 3.56
CA SER A 61 2.66 11.33 4.80
C SER A 61 3.21 12.75 4.57
N HIS A 62 3.34 13.17 3.30
CA HIS A 62 3.94 14.45 2.89
C HIS A 62 2.92 15.49 2.41
#